data_AF-A0A3R9P5J4-F1
#
_entry.id   AF-A0A3R9P5J4-F1
#
_cell.length_a   1.000
_cell.length_b   1.000
_cell.length_c   1.000
_cell.angle_alpha   90.00
_cell.angle_beta   90.00
_cell.angle_gamma   90.00
#
_symmetry.space_group_name_H-M   'P 1'
#
loop_
_entity.id
_entity.type
_entity.pdbx_description
1 polymer ?
#
loop_
_entity_poly.entity_id
_entity_poly.type
_entity_poly.pdbx_seq_one_letter_code
_entity_poly.pdbx_strand_id
1 'polypeptide(L)'
;MIRFNIDIIFGPDKIMHFFAWGFFSTAVGLVIFLVSDREIPRLLLARVWFMLSFISIIEEYRHYKLESRSAEFLDACANLLGITCGLLIVFLLTMWRYKIHASHMLSKNSLIILATFILPLLLGLLFITEKPFIEMNIPVIVKNSP
;
A
#
# COMPACT_ATOMS: atom_id res chain seq x y z
N MET A 1 -1.45 -18.84 -22.08
CA MET A 1 -0.93 -17.46 -22.26
C MET A 1 -1.49 -16.62 -21.13
N ILE A 2 -0.65 -15.93 -20.36
CA ILE A 2 -1.07 -15.05 -19.26
C ILE A 2 -1.51 -13.72 -19.86
N ARG A 3 -2.71 -13.24 -19.52
CA ARG A 3 -3.19 -11.90 -19.86
C ARG A 3 -3.39 -11.07 -18.60
N PHE A 4 -2.90 -9.84 -18.63
CA PHE A 4 -3.09 -8.87 -17.55
C PHE A 4 -4.20 -7.90 -17.93
N ASN A 5 -5.13 -7.67 -17.01
CA ASN A 5 -6.18 -6.67 -17.21
C ASN A 5 -5.66 -5.29 -16.77
N ILE A 6 -5.06 -4.56 -17.71
CA ILE A 6 -4.40 -3.27 -17.46
C ILE A 6 -5.38 -2.22 -16.90
N ASP A 7 -6.63 -2.24 -17.35
CA ASP A 7 -7.65 -1.29 -16.91
C ASP A 7 -8.02 -1.49 -15.43
N ILE A 8 -7.94 -2.72 -14.93
CA ILE A 8 -8.14 -3.02 -13.50
C ILE A 8 -6.89 -2.66 -12.68
N ILE A 9 -5.70 -2.91 -13.22
CA ILE A 9 -4.42 -2.68 -12.52
C ILE A 9 -4.13 -1.18 -12.37
N PHE A 10 -4.41 -0.39 -13.41
CA PHE A 10 -4.15 1.05 -13.46
C PHE A 10 -5.43 1.89 -13.59
N GLY A 11 -6.54 1.36 -13.10
CA GLY A 11 -7.82 2.05 -13.13
C GLY A 11 -7.80 3.41 -12.43
N PRO A 12 -8.70 4.33 -12.80
CA PRO A 12 -8.78 5.67 -12.20
C PRO A 12 -9.06 5.61 -10.68
N ASP A 13 -9.73 4.55 -10.21
CA ASP A 13 -9.90 4.25 -8.80
C ASP A 13 -8.54 4.03 -8.10
N LYS A 14 -7.64 3.21 -8.68
CA LYS A 14 -6.30 2.95 -8.13
C LYS A 14 -5.47 4.22 -8.04
N ILE A 15 -5.55 5.06 -9.07
CA ILE A 15 -4.88 6.37 -9.09
C ILE A 15 -5.43 7.27 -7.96
N MET A 16 -6.74 7.32 -7.78
CA MET A 16 -7.37 8.07 -6.69
C MET A 16 -6.94 7.56 -5.31
N HIS A 17 -6.91 6.25 -5.10
CA HIS A 17 -6.43 5.60 -3.88
C HIS A 17 -4.98 5.99 -3.56
N PHE A 18 -4.09 5.91 -4.56
CA PHE A 18 -2.70 6.34 -4.43
C PHE A 18 -2.58 7.81 -4.02
N PHE A 19 -3.23 8.73 -4.74
CA PHE A 19 -3.11 10.16 -4.47
C PHE A 19 -3.79 10.59 -3.16
N ALA A 20 -4.96 10.02 -2.82
CA ALA A 20 -5.66 10.35 -1.59
C ALA A 20 -4.82 9.99 -0.37
N TRP A 21 -4.31 8.76 -0.31
CA TRP A 21 -3.47 8.31 0.79
C TRP A 21 -2.08 8.95 0.78
N GLY A 22 -1.52 9.25 -0.39
CA GLY A 22 -0.27 10.01 -0.51
C GLY A 22 -0.41 11.42 0.03
N PHE A 23 -1.46 12.15 -0.37
CA PHE A 23 -1.74 13.49 0.15
C PHE A 23 -1.96 13.47 1.66
N PHE A 24 -2.79 12.54 2.15
CA PHE A 24 -3.09 12.41 3.57
C PHE A 24 -1.83 12.10 4.40
N SER A 25 -1.01 11.14 3.96
CA SER A 25 0.22 10.78 4.66
C SER A 25 1.26 11.89 4.63
N THR A 26 1.41 12.61 3.51
CA THR A 26 2.25 13.81 3.44
C THR A 26 1.76 14.88 4.40
N ALA A 27 0.46 15.16 4.45
CA ALA A 27 -0.09 16.17 5.36
C ALA A 27 0.20 15.81 6.83
N VAL A 28 -0.04 14.56 7.24
CA VAL A 28 0.27 14.08 8.60
C VAL A 28 1.77 14.20 8.89
N GLY A 29 2.62 13.76 7.95
CA GLY A 29 4.06 13.84 8.13
C GLY A 29 4.58 15.29 8.17
N LEU A 30 4.01 16.20 7.38
CA LEU A 30 4.35 17.62 7.43
C LEU A 30 3.99 18.25 8.78
N VAL A 31 2.83 17.92 9.36
CA VAL A 31 2.48 18.36 10.72
C VAL A 31 3.55 17.91 11.72
N ILE A 32 3.99 16.65 11.65
CA ILE A 32 5.06 16.13 12.52
C ILE A 32 6.37 16.89 12.29
N PHE A 33 6.73 17.14 11.04
CA PHE A 33 7.95 17.88 10.68
C PHE A 33 7.94 19.33 11.15
N LEU A 34 6.79 20.00 11.10
CA LEU A 34 6.66 21.40 11.52
C LEU A 34 6.67 21.55 13.04
N VAL A 35 6.06 20.60 13.76
CA VAL A 35 5.97 20.63 15.24
C VAL A 35 7.24 20.09 15.90
N SER A 36 8.05 19.30 15.20
CA SER A 36 9.27 18.74 15.76
C SER A 36 10.41 19.77 15.76
N ASP A 37 10.82 20.21 16.95
CA ASP A 37 12.00 21.09 17.12
C ASP A 37 13.33 20.35 16.91
N ARG A 38 13.32 19.02 16.95
CA ARG A 38 14.49 18.14 16.81
C ARG A 38 14.33 17.20 15.64
N GLU A 39 15.39 16.47 15.31
CA GLU A 39 15.35 15.37 14.34
C GLU A 39 14.11 14.51 14.58
N ILE A 40 13.24 14.39 13.57
CA ILE A 40 12.08 13.52 13.68
C ILE A 40 12.61 12.10 13.90
N PRO A 41 12.24 11.40 14.98
CA PRO A 41 12.69 10.05 15.18
C PRO A 41 12.20 9.19 14.01
N ARG A 42 13.10 8.47 13.33
CA ARG A 42 12.73 7.51 12.29
C ARG A 42 11.64 6.54 12.75
N LEU A 43 11.66 6.21 14.04
CA LEU A 43 10.64 5.39 14.68
C LEU A 43 9.25 6.03 14.66
N LEU A 44 9.14 7.35 14.76
CA LEU A 44 7.86 8.06 14.68
C LEU A 44 7.29 7.98 13.27
N LEU A 45 8.08 8.27 12.23
CA LEU A 45 7.63 8.12 10.84
C LEU A 45 7.27 6.66 10.51
N ALA A 46 8.04 5.68 11.01
CA ALA A 46 7.73 4.27 10.85
C ALA A 46 6.42 3.86 11.55
N ARG A 47 6.14 4.40 12.74
CA ARG A 47 4.86 4.18 13.46
C ARG A 47 3.69 4.78 12.69
N VAL A 48 3.85 6.00 12.16
CA VAL A 48 2.82 6.66 11.34
C VAL A 48 2.57 5.85 10.07
N TRP A 49 3.64 5.44 9.38
CA TRP A 49 3.54 4.57 8.20
C TRP A 49 2.75 3.30 8.52
N PHE A 50 3.08 2.63 9.63
CA PHE A 50 2.36 1.42 10.04
C PHE A 50 0.88 1.69 10.34
N MET A 51 0.58 2.71 11.15
CA MET A 51 -0.80 3.03 11.52
C MET A 51 -1.65 3.37 10.30
N LEU A 52 -1.14 4.21 9.40
CA LEU A 52 -1.83 4.58 8.16
C LEU A 52 -2.02 3.36 7.24
N SER A 53 -0.98 2.52 7.11
CA SER A 53 -1.04 1.30 6.30
C SER A 53 -2.05 0.29 6.84
N PHE A 54 -2.10 0.13 8.15
CA PHE A 54 -3.05 -0.76 8.81
C PHE A 54 -4.49 -0.26 8.63
N ILE A 55 -4.74 1.03 8.89
CA ILE A 55 -6.06 1.64 8.70
C ILE A 55 -6.49 1.55 7.23
N SER A 56 -5.60 1.84 6.29
CA SER A 56 -5.94 1.82 4.86
C SER A 56 -6.32 0.43 4.37
N ILE A 57 -5.67 -0.62 4.87
CA ILE A 57 -6.02 -2.00 4.53
C ILE A 57 -7.36 -2.40 5.16
N ILE A 58 -7.61 -2.04 6.44
CA ILE A 58 -8.89 -2.31 7.09
C ILE A 58 -10.06 -1.63 6.37
N GLU A 59 -9.86 -0.40 5.88
CA GLU A 59 -10.89 0.29 5.11
C GLU A 59 -11.24 -0.47 3.83
N GLU A 60 -10.28 -1.11 3.15
CA GLU A 60 -10.58 -1.97 1.99
C GLU A 60 -11.33 -3.25 2.39
N TYR A 61 -11.00 -3.85 3.54
CA TYR A 61 -11.84 -4.92 4.08
C TYR A 61 -13.28 -4.45 4.34
N ARG A 62 -13.52 -3.22 4.81
CA ARG A 62 -14.91 -2.76 4.98
C ARG A 62 -15.69 -2.78 3.65
N HIS A 63 -15.01 -2.53 2.54
CA HIS A 63 -15.61 -2.48 1.21
C HIS A 63 -15.79 -3.85 0.55
N TYR A 64 -15.27 -4.95 1.10
CA TYR A 64 -15.39 -6.28 0.47
C TYR A 64 -16.85 -6.71 0.24
N LYS A 65 -17.81 -6.18 1.02
CA LYS A 65 -19.24 -6.51 0.91
C LYS A 65 -19.97 -5.73 -0.19
N LEU A 66 -19.31 -4.80 -0.87
CA LEU A 66 -19.92 -3.98 -1.92
C LEU A 66 -19.79 -4.69 -3.26
N GLU A 67 -20.89 -5.20 -3.80
CA GLU A 67 -20.96 -5.94 -5.07
C GLU A 67 -20.40 -5.17 -6.30
N SER A 68 -20.26 -3.84 -6.21
CA SER A 68 -19.70 -3.00 -7.27
C SER A 68 -18.16 -2.87 -7.22
N ARG A 69 -17.50 -3.37 -6.17
CA ARG A 69 -16.06 -3.30 -5.96
C ARG A 69 -15.49 -4.71 -5.94
N SER A 70 -14.34 -4.90 -6.57
CA SER A 70 -13.83 -6.24 -6.83
C SER A 70 -12.31 -6.30 -7.01
N ALA A 71 -11.60 -5.25 -6.62
CA ALA A 71 -10.15 -5.09 -6.82
C ALA A 71 -9.48 -4.54 -5.55
N GLU A 72 -10.01 -4.91 -4.39
CA GLU A 72 -9.67 -4.41 -3.05
C GLU A 72 -8.19 -4.62 -2.73
N PHE A 73 -7.62 -5.75 -3.16
CA PHE A 73 -6.19 -6.00 -3.04
C PHE A 73 -5.36 -4.92 -3.74
N LEU A 74 -5.72 -4.60 -4.98
CA LEU A 74 -5.00 -3.61 -5.77
C LEU A 74 -5.23 -2.18 -5.24
N ASP A 75 -6.42 -1.89 -4.68
CA ASP A 75 -6.69 -0.64 -3.95
C ASP A 75 -5.80 -0.51 -2.71
N ALA A 76 -5.70 -1.57 -1.91
CA ALA A 76 -4.82 -1.61 -0.75
C ALA A 76 -3.34 -1.44 -1.15
N CYS A 77 -2.90 -2.05 -2.25
CA CYS A 77 -1.56 -1.81 -2.79
C CYS A 77 -1.36 -0.35 -3.20
N ALA A 78 -2.32 0.27 -3.88
CA ALA A 78 -2.26 1.68 -4.26
C ALA A 78 -2.19 2.58 -3.02
N ASN A 79 -2.98 2.30 -1.98
CA ASN A 79 -2.94 3.00 -0.70
C ASN A 79 -1.54 2.91 -0.07
N LEU A 80 -0.95 1.72 0.03
CA LEU A 80 0.38 1.52 0.62
C LEU A 80 1.48 2.27 -0.13
N LEU A 81 1.43 2.25 -1.46
CA LEU A 81 2.36 3.01 -2.30
C LEU A 81 2.19 4.51 -2.07
N GLY A 82 0.95 5.00 -2.05
CA GLY A 82 0.63 6.40 -1.73
C GLY A 82 1.20 6.81 -0.37
N ILE A 83 0.91 6.05 0.70
CA ILE A 83 1.41 6.29 2.06
C ILE A 83 2.95 6.35 2.06
N THR A 84 3.58 5.38 1.41
CA THR A 84 5.05 5.26 1.36
C THR A 84 5.67 6.46 0.65
N CYS A 85 5.17 6.83 -0.53
CA CYS A 85 5.65 8.00 -1.27
C CYS A 85 5.41 9.30 -0.48
N GLY A 86 4.25 9.46 0.12
CA GLY A 86 3.91 10.68 0.84
C GLY A 86 4.76 10.90 2.11
N LEU A 87 5.07 9.84 2.86
CA LEU A 87 5.98 9.91 4.01
C LEU A 87 7.46 9.98 3.60
N LEU A 88 7.82 9.42 2.44
CA LEU A 88 9.16 9.54 1.89
C LEU A 88 9.51 11.00 1.61
N ILE A 89 8.58 11.80 1.09
CA ILE A 89 8.77 13.25 0.89
C ILE A 89 9.15 13.92 2.21
N VAL A 90 8.39 13.66 3.28
CA VAL A 90 8.63 14.24 4.62
C VAL A 90 9.96 13.79 5.20
N PHE A 91 10.31 12.52 5.00
CA PHE A 91 11.60 11.98 5.42
C PHE A 91 12.77 12.70 4.71
N LEU A 92 12.68 12.91 3.40
CA LEU A 92 13.68 13.63 2.62
C LEU A 92 13.81 15.09 3.08
N LEU A 93 12.69 15.77 3.37
CA LEU A 93 12.70 17.12 3.95
C LEU A 93 13.39 17.16 5.32
N THR A 94 13.16 16.14 6.15
CA THR A 94 13.81 15.99 7.46
C THR A 94 15.31 15.82 7.30
N MET A 95 15.75 14.94 6.41
CA MET A 95 17.16 14.74 6.11
C MET A 95 17.83 16.03 5.64
N TRP A 96 17.15 16.77 4.76
CA TRP A 96 17.66 18.05 4.26
C TRP A 96 17.79 19.11 5.36
N ARG A 97 16.77 19.28 6.21
CA ARG A 97 16.77 20.26 7.32
C ARG A 97 17.85 19.97 8.37
N TYR A 98 17.99 18.71 8.78
CA TYR A 98 18.87 18.31 9.88
C TYR A 98 20.22 17.75 9.41
N LYS A 99 20.49 17.73 8.09
CA LYS A 99 21.73 17.20 7.48
C LYS A 99 22.05 15.74 7.88
N ILE A 100 21.00 14.95 8.12
CA ILE A 100 21.12 13.56 8.54
C ILE A 100 21.54 12.68 7.35
N HIS A 101 22.52 11.81 7.54
CA HIS A 101 22.89 10.79 6.55
C HIS A 101 21.89 9.62 6.54
N ALA A 102 21.63 9.07 5.36
CA ALA A 102 20.68 7.97 5.12
C ALA A 102 21.15 6.60 5.67
N SER A 103 21.67 6.52 6.90
CA SER A 103 22.13 5.25 7.45
C SER A 103 20.95 4.39 7.89
N HIS A 104 20.55 3.42 7.06
CA HIS A 104 19.49 2.42 7.27
C HIS A 104 18.07 3.00 7.43
N MET A 105 17.37 3.17 6.29
CA MET A 105 15.95 3.54 6.24
C MET A 105 14.99 2.47 6.78
N LEU A 106 15.39 1.19 6.71
CA LEU A 106 14.60 0.06 7.18
C LEU A 106 15.25 -0.55 8.41
N SER A 107 14.62 -0.38 9.57
CA SER A 107 15.01 -1.14 10.75
C SER A 107 14.50 -2.58 10.62
N LYS A 108 15.22 -3.54 11.22
CA LYS A 108 14.77 -4.94 11.33
C LYS A 108 13.33 -5.04 11.86
N ASN A 109 12.97 -4.16 12.80
CA ASN A 109 11.62 -4.09 13.37
C ASN A 109 10.56 -3.71 12.33
N SER A 110 10.89 -2.83 11.38
CA SER A 110 9.95 -2.43 10.31
C SER A 110 9.66 -3.60 9.37
N LEU A 111 10.67 -4.41 9.05
CA LEU A 111 10.50 -5.63 8.25
C LEU A 111 9.66 -6.68 8.98
N ILE A 112 9.87 -6.86 10.29
CA ILE A 112 9.06 -7.77 11.09
C ILE A 112 7.59 -7.31 11.10
N ILE A 113 7.34 -6.02 11.31
CA ILE A 113 5.97 -5.48 11.29
C ILE A 113 5.31 -5.69 9.92
N LEU A 114 6.03 -5.41 8.83
CA LEU A 114 5.55 -5.66 7.47
C LEU A 114 5.17 -7.14 7.28
N ALA A 115 6.05 -8.06 7.67
CA ALA A 115 5.86 -9.49 7.48
C ALA A 115 4.74 -10.08 8.37
N THR A 116 4.59 -9.59 9.60
CA THR A 116 3.66 -10.17 10.58
C THR A 116 2.26 -9.57 10.52
N PHE A 117 2.11 -8.30 10.13
CA PHE A 117 0.81 -7.61 10.18
C PHE A 117 0.31 -7.20 8.80
N ILE A 118 1.14 -6.51 8.02
CA ILE A 118 0.70 -5.96 6.73
C ILE A 118 0.56 -7.07 5.69
N LEU A 119 1.55 -7.96 5.59
CA LEU A 119 1.57 -9.02 4.58
C LEU A 119 0.39 -10.01 4.75
N PRO A 120 0.05 -10.51 5.94
CA PRO A 120 -1.10 -11.40 6.09
C PRO A 120 -2.43 -10.74 5.73
N LEU A 121 -2.60 -9.45 6.03
CA LEU A 121 -3.80 -8.71 5.65
C LEU A 121 -3.89 -8.49 4.14
N LEU A 122 -2.77 -8.17 3.48
CA LEU A 122 -2.73 -8.08 2.02
C LEU A 122 -3.02 -9.43 1.37
N LEU A 123 -2.46 -10.52 1.89
CA LEU A 123 -2.74 -11.87 1.41
C LEU A 123 -4.22 -12.22 1.61
N GLY A 124 -4.80 -11.87 2.76
CA GLY A 124 -6.23 -12.07 2.99
C GLY A 124 -7.09 -11.33 1.97
N LEU A 125 -6.79 -10.07 1.66
CA LEU A 125 -7.46 -9.33 0.57
C LEU A 125 -7.26 -10.01 -0.79
N LEU A 126 -6.05 -10.48 -1.09
CA LEU A 126 -5.77 -11.18 -2.35
C LEU A 126 -6.65 -12.42 -2.54
N PHE A 127 -6.90 -13.18 -1.47
CA PHE A 127 -7.75 -14.38 -1.53
C PHE A 127 -9.26 -14.08 -1.58
N ILE A 128 -9.68 -12.91 -1.11
CA ILE A 128 -11.09 -12.50 -1.11
C ILE A 128 -11.44 -11.68 -2.37
N THR A 129 -10.45 -11.08 -3.03
CA THR A 129 -10.64 -10.24 -4.22
C THR A 129 -11.31 -11.04 -5.34
N GLU A 130 -12.49 -10.60 -5.76
CA GLU A 130 -13.35 -11.37 -6.67
C GLU A 130 -12.92 -11.30 -8.14
N LYS A 131 -12.40 -10.15 -8.62
CA LYS A 131 -11.98 -10.04 -10.02
C LYS A 131 -10.52 -10.48 -10.18
N PRO A 132 -10.25 -11.53 -10.97
CA PRO A 132 -8.90 -11.86 -11.35
C PRO A 132 -8.33 -10.75 -12.24
N PHE A 133 -7.25 -10.12 -11.79
CA PHE A 133 -6.47 -9.17 -12.59
C PHE A 133 -5.42 -9.88 -13.47
N ILE A 134 -5.25 -11.20 -13.28
CA ILE A 134 -4.44 -12.10 -14.08
C ILE A 134 -5.33 -13.21 -14.62
N GLU A 135 -5.48 -13.28 -15.93
CA GLU A 135 -6.22 -14.34 -16.61
C GLU A 135 -5.24 -15.40 -17.14
N MET A 136 -5.42 -16.65 -16.73
CA MET A 136 -4.71 -17.79 -17.28
C MET A 136 -5.60 -18.50 -18.31
N ASN A 137 -5.26 -18.37 -19.60
CA ASN A 137 -5.83 -19.26 -20.62
C ASN A 137 -5.26 -20.66 -20.41
N ILE A 138 -5.96 -21.47 -19.64
CA ILE A 138 -5.73 -22.92 -19.55
C ILE A 138 -6.39 -23.52 -20.79
N PRO A 139 -5.63 -24.19 -21.69
CA PRO A 139 -6.24 -24.92 -22.78
C PRO A 139 -7.14 -26.01 -22.20
N VAL A 140 -8.45 -25.90 -22.42
CA VAL A 140 -9.39 -26.98 -22.13
C VAL A 140 -9.06 -28.10 -23.11
N ILE A 141 -8.34 -29.11 -22.63
CA ILE A 141 -8.19 -30.36 -23.38
C ILE A 141 -9.57 -31.02 -23.36
N VAL A 142 -10.39 -30.73 -24.37
CA VAL A 142 -11.63 -31.45 -24.61
C VAL A 142 -11.22 -32.88 -24.98
N LYS A 143 -11.27 -33.77 -23.99
CA LYS A 143 -11.15 -35.21 -24.23
C LYS A 143 -12.42 -35.62 -24.97
N ASN A 144 -12.32 -35.74 -26.29
CA ASN A 144 -13.34 -36.42 -27.06
C ASN A 144 -13.29 -37.89 -26.63
N SER A 145 -14.16 -38.27 -25.71
CA SER A 145 -14.40 -39.67 -25.37
C SER A 145 -15.02 -40.36 -26.60
N PRO A 146 -14.47 -41.50 -27.05
CA PRO A 146 -15.08 -42.31 -28.10
C PRO A 146 -16.39 -42.97 -27.64
#